data_AF-A0A5J4QDG5-F1
#
_entry.id   AF-A0A5J4QDG5-F1
#
_cell.length_a   1.000
_cell.length_b   1.000
_cell.length_c   1.000
_cell.angle_alpha   90.00
_cell.angle_beta   90.00
_cell.angle_gamma   90.00
#
_symmetry.space_group_name_H-M   'P 1'
#
loop_
_entity.id
_entity.type
_entity.pdbx_description
1 polymer ?
#
loop_
_entity_poly.entity_id
_entity_poly.type
_entity_poly.pdbx_seq_one_letter_code
_entity_poly.pdbx_strand_id
1 'polypeptide(L)'
;LQNERRWELAFEGIRWNDIRRWHIAETELTKQENVKIYRSGMVDVNKPHEGGYAARYKSTHGGFFPIPESEIALSDGGLKQNAGWENTTPLYTAW
;
A
#
# COMPACT_ATOMS: atom_id res chain seq x y z
N LEU A 1 13.12 -2.14 20.38
CA LEU A 1 13.62 -2.44 19.03
C LEU A 1 12.76 -1.86 17.89
N GLN A 2 11.43 -2.04 17.81
CA GLN A 2 10.65 -1.53 16.65
C GLN A 2 10.72 -0.01 16.48
N ASN A 3 10.70 0.76 17.57
CA ASN A 3 10.81 2.22 17.53
C ASN A 3 12.19 2.68 17.06
N GLU A 4 13.26 2.09 17.60
CA GLU A 4 14.65 2.39 17.21
C GLU A 4 14.86 2.16 15.71
N ARG A 5 14.45 0.99 15.18
CA ARG A 5 14.53 0.71 13.73
C ARG A 5 13.77 1.71 12.85
N ARG A 6 12.67 2.27 13.35
CA ARG A 6 11.90 3.30 12.61
C ARG A 6 12.71 4.59 12.46
N TRP A 7 13.51 4.94 13.47
CA TRP A 7 14.30 6.18 13.47
C TRP A 7 15.66 5.99 12.80
N GLU A 8 16.39 4.95 13.17
CA GLU A 8 17.74 4.68 12.67
C GLU A 8 17.78 4.43 11.16
N LEU A 9 16.72 3.80 10.61
CA LEU A 9 16.68 3.32 9.23
C LEU A 9 15.55 4.01 8.43
N ALA A 10 15.24 5.25 8.80
CA ALA A 10 14.25 6.06 8.11
C ALA A 10 14.71 6.33 6.65
N PHE A 11 13.77 6.26 5.71
CA PHE A 11 14.02 6.47 4.28
C PHE A 11 14.93 5.44 3.58
N GLU A 12 15.17 4.28 4.20
CA GLU A 12 16.00 3.20 3.62
C GLU A 12 15.19 2.05 2.99
N GLY A 13 13.88 2.25 2.77
CA GLY A 13 13.04 1.25 2.11
C GLY A 13 12.67 0.03 2.97
N ILE A 14 13.08 -0.03 4.23
CA ILE A 14 12.85 -1.23 5.07
C ILE A 14 11.51 -1.23 5.83
N ARG A 15 10.92 -0.04 6.07
CA ARG A 15 9.79 0.12 6.99
C ARG A 15 8.58 -0.70 6.56
N TRP A 16 8.35 -0.81 5.25
CA TRP A 16 7.25 -1.57 4.68
C TRP A 16 7.32 -3.06 5.06
N ASN A 17 8.46 -3.69 4.86
CA ASN A 17 8.64 -5.10 5.18
C ASN A 17 8.62 -5.34 6.69
N ASP A 18 9.14 -4.39 7.48
CA ASP A 18 9.13 -4.45 8.95
C ASP A 18 7.70 -4.47 9.53
N ILE A 19 6.82 -3.56 9.13
CA ILE A 19 5.45 -3.54 9.67
C ILE A 19 4.61 -4.74 9.22
N ARG A 20 4.90 -5.31 8.04
CA ARG A 20 4.27 -6.51 7.52
C ARG A 20 4.64 -7.75 8.31
N ARG A 21 5.94 -8.01 8.48
CA ARG A 21 6.43 -9.19 9.22
C ARG A 21 6.12 -9.15 10.71
N TRP A 22 5.87 -7.96 11.25
CA TRP A 22 5.41 -7.77 12.64
C TRP A 22 3.89 -7.80 12.79
N HIS A 23 3.13 -7.96 11.70
CA HIS A 23 1.67 -7.97 11.71
C HIS A 23 1.03 -6.70 12.30
N ILE A 24 1.69 -5.54 12.12
CA ILE A 24 1.19 -4.22 12.57
C ILE A 24 0.91 -3.26 11.41
N ALA A 25 0.98 -3.75 10.16
CA ALA A 25 0.85 -2.92 8.97
C ALA A 25 -0.47 -2.13 8.96
N GLU A 26 -1.61 -2.78 9.19
CA GLU A 26 -2.92 -2.10 9.22
C GLU A 26 -2.95 -0.96 10.23
N THR A 27 -2.56 -1.24 11.48
CA THR A 27 -2.54 -0.24 12.56
C THR A 27 -1.62 0.94 12.24
N GLU A 28 -0.42 0.69 11.72
CA GLU A 28 0.54 1.74 11.40
C GLU A 28 0.12 2.55 10.17
N LEU A 29 -0.49 1.91 9.17
CA LEU A 29 -0.95 2.56 7.96
C LEU A 29 -2.17 3.46 8.20
N THR A 30 -3.15 3.00 8.98
CA THR A 30 -4.38 3.76 9.28
C THR A 30 -4.08 5.08 10.01
N LYS A 31 -2.95 5.19 10.72
CA LYS A 31 -2.51 6.47 11.34
C LYS A 31 -2.29 7.59 10.33
N GLN A 32 -2.14 7.29 9.04
CA GLN A 32 -1.95 8.29 8.00
C GLN A 32 -3.27 8.92 7.55
N GLU A 33 -4.39 8.24 7.77
CA GLU A 33 -5.71 8.69 7.33
C GLU A 33 -6.15 9.91 8.14
N ASN A 34 -6.77 10.87 7.45
CA ASN A 34 -7.28 12.11 8.03
C ASN A 34 -6.23 13.00 8.74
N VAL A 35 -4.95 12.69 8.60
CA VAL A 35 -3.86 13.56 9.06
C VAL A 35 -3.94 14.88 8.28
N LYS A 36 -3.80 15.99 9.00
CA LYS A 36 -3.79 17.34 8.41
C LYS A 36 -2.64 17.45 7.40
N ILE A 37 -2.98 17.87 6.18
CA ILE A 37 -2.03 18.17 5.12
C ILE A 37 -2.28 19.58 4.60
N TYR A 38 -1.36 20.08 3.77
CA TYR A 38 -1.55 21.30 3.01
C TYR A 38 -1.52 20.98 1.53
N ARG A 39 -2.57 21.37 0.81
CA ARG A 39 -2.69 21.27 -0.64
C ARG A 39 -2.73 22.68 -1.21
N SER A 40 -1.71 23.07 -1.97
CA SER A 40 -1.61 24.42 -2.58
C SER A 40 -1.82 25.56 -1.57
N GLY A 41 -1.24 25.43 -0.37
CA GLY A 41 -1.37 26.41 0.71
C GLY A 41 -2.68 26.35 1.51
N MET A 42 -3.66 25.55 1.09
CA MET A 42 -4.92 25.35 1.82
C MET A 42 -4.82 24.13 2.73
N VAL A 43 -5.46 24.20 3.90
CA VAL A 43 -5.59 23.05 4.80
C VAL A 43 -6.51 22.01 4.16
N ASP A 44 -6.06 20.77 4.15
CA ASP A 44 -6.84 19.59 3.78
C ASP A 44 -6.46 18.43 4.72
N VAL A 45 -6.98 17.24 4.45
CA VAL A 45 -6.60 16.01 5.15
C VAL A 45 -6.18 14.92 4.15
N ASN A 46 -5.35 13.98 4.60
CA ASN A 46 -5.01 12.79 3.83
C ASN A 46 -6.23 11.85 3.77
N LYS A 47 -7.09 12.07 2.77
CA LYS A 47 -8.34 11.33 2.59
C LYS A 47 -8.02 9.88 2.20
N PRO A 48 -8.67 8.89 2.82
CA PRO A 48 -8.50 7.49 2.42
C PRO A 48 -9.02 7.28 1.00
N HIS A 49 -8.27 6.53 0.19
CA HIS A 49 -8.68 6.09 -1.14
C HIS A 49 -9.24 4.66 -1.07
N GLU A 50 -10.33 4.38 -1.78
CA GLU A 50 -10.89 3.02 -1.93
C GLU A 50 -11.01 2.22 -0.62
N GLY A 51 -11.56 2.84 0.43
CA GLY A 51 -11.74 2.20 1.74
C GLY A 51 -10.54 2.30 2.69
N GLY A 52 -9.43 2.92 2.26
CA GLY A 52 -8.29 3.25 3.10
C GLY A 52 -7.12 2.26 3.01
N TYR A 53 -6.03 2.59 3.70
CA TYR A 53 -4.77 1.85 3.56
C TYR A 53 -4.88 0.43 4.12
N ALA A 54 -5.58 0.24 5.25
CA ALA A 54 -5.80 -1.09 5.84
C ALA A 54 -6.70 -1.97 4.97
N ALA A 55 -7.73 -1.39 4.34
CA ALA A 55 -8.59 -2.11 3.40
C ALA A 55 -7.79 -2.60 2.19
N ARG A 56 -6.96 -1.71 1.60
CA ARG A 56 -6.07 -2.09 0.49
C ARG A 56 -5.08 -3.18 0.90
N TYR A 57 -4.45 -3.06 2.06
CA TYR A 57 -3.53 -4.05 2.61
C TYR A 57 -4.17 -5.45 2.70
N LYS A 58 -5.40 -5.53 3.22
CA LYS A 58 -6.16 -6.79 3.30
C LYS A 58 -6.53 -7.33 1.93
N SER A 59 -7.03 -6.49 1.03
CA SER A 59 -7.44 -6.90 -0.33
C SER A 59 -6.29 -7.50 -1.13
N THR A 60 -5.05 -7.02 -0.88
CA THR A 60 -3.82 -7.47 -1.55
C THR A 60 -3.08 -8.57 -0.79
N HIS A 61 -3.83 -9.33 0.04
CA HIS A 61 -3.34 -10.43 0.85
C HIS A 61 -2.10 -10.09 1.69
N GLY A 62 -2.14 -8.95 2.36
CA GLY A 62 -1.02 -8.46 3.16
C GLY A 62 -0.09 -7.54 2.38
N GLY A 63 -0.62 -6.73 1.45
CA GLY A 63 0.13 -5.67 0.79
C GLY A 63 1.10 -6.15 -0.29
N PHE A 64 0.84 -7.29 -0.94
CA PHE A 64 1.67 -7.71 -2.06
C PHE A 64 1.45 -6.83 -3.28
N PHE A 65 2.54 -6.55 -3.98
CA PHE A 65 2.51 -5.91 -5.29
C PHE A 65 1.89 -6.85 -6.34
N PRO A 66 1.34 -6.31 -7.45
CA PRO A 66 0.84 -7.14 -8.53
C PRO A 66 2.00 -7.92 -9.15
N ILE A 67 1.70 -9.13 -9.63
CA ILE A 67 2.61 -9.82 -10.54
C ILE A 67 2.63 -9.01 -11.85
N PRO A 68 3.81 -8.72 -12.42
CA PRO A 68 3.90 -7.98 -13.67
C PRO A 68 3.11 -8.66 -14.78
N GLU A 69 2.29 -7.90 -15.51
CA GLU A 69 1.42 -8.44 -16.56
C GLU A 69 2.21 -9.12 -17.68
N SER A 70 3.41 -8.62 -17.99
CA SER A 70 4.33 -9.25 -18.95
C SER A 70 4.72 -10.67 -18.54
N GLU A 71 5.00 -10.89 -17.25
CA GLU A 71 5.34 -12.21 -16.73
C GLU A 71 4.14 -13.15 -16.76
N ILE A 72 2.94 -12.64 -16.44
CA ILE A 72 1.69 -13.41 -16.58
C ILE A 72 1.49 -13.83 -18.04
N ALA A 73 1.64 -12.92 -18.99
CA ALA A 73 1.48 -13.19 -20.41
C ALA A 73 2.52 -14.21 -20.94
N LEU A 74 3.77 -14.09 -20.50
CA LEU A 74 4.86 -15.00 -20.89
C LEU A 74 4.73 -16.41 -20.28
N SER A 75 3.99 -16.54 -19.16
CA SER A 75 3.87 -17.80 -18.43
C SER A 75 3.00 -18.87 -19.12
N ASP A 76 2.31 -18.53 -20.22
CA ASP A 76 1.38 -19.41 -20.94
C ASP A 76 0.36 -20.09 -20.00
N GLY A 77 -0.20 -19.32 -19.07
CA GLY A 77 -1.17 -19.78 -18.07
C GLY A 77 -0.57 -20.36 -16.78
N GLY A 78 0.77 -20.41 -16.66
CA GLY A 78 1.46 -20.84 -15.44
C GLY A 78 1.37 -19.86 -14.27
N LEU A 79 1.20 -18.56 -14.55
CA LEU A 79 0.97 -17.52 -13.56
C LEU A 79 -0.45 -16.96 -13.67
N LYS A 80 -1.07 -16.70 -12.53
CA LYS A 80 -2.32 -15.96 -12.40
C LYS A 80 -2.08 -14.78 -11.47
N GLN A 81 -2.80 -13.69 -11.69
CA GLN A 81 -2.66 -12.49 -10.86
C GLN A 81 -2.99 -12.79 -9.39
N ASN A 82 -2.33 -12.10 -8.46
CA ASN A 82 -2.61 -12.21 -7.04
C ASN A 82 -3.88 -11.44 -6.63
N ALA A 83 -4.44 -11.84 -5.48
CA ALA A 83 -5.64 -11.22 -4.93
C ALA A 83 -5.49 -9.71 -4.76
N GLY A 84 -6.55 -8.96 -5.07
CA GLY A 84 -6.59 -7.49 -4.96
C GLY A 84 -6.09 -6.75 -6.21
N TRP A 85 -5.72 -7.48 -7.25
CA TRP A 85 -5.18 -6.96 -8.51
C TRP A 85 -5.89 -7.53 -9.75
N GLU A 86 -6.97 -8.30 -9.59
CA GLU A 86 -7.69 -8.94 -10.69
C GLU A 86 -8.53 -7.97 -11.51
N ASN A 87 -8.84 -6.79 -10.97
CA ASN A 87 -9.69 -5.81 -11.62
C ASN A 87 -8.84 -4.79 -12.38
N THR A 88 -8.99 -4.72 -13.70
CA THR A 88 -8.29 -3.79 -14.60
C THR A 88 -8.98 -2.41 -14.68
N THR A 89 -9.97 -2.15 -13.82
CA THR A 89 -10.64 -0.85 -13.77
C THR A 89 -9.62 0.23 -13.40
N PRO A 90 -9.43 1.28 -14.24
CA PRO A 90 -8.44 2.31 -13.96
C PRO A 90 -8.75 3.04 -12.65
N LEU A 91 -7.79 3.00 -11.71
CA LEU A 91 -7.89 3.58 -10.37
C LEU A 91 -7.86 5.13 -10.35
N TYR A 92 -7.67 5.77 -11.50
CA TYR A 92 -7.61 7.22 -11.65
C TYR A 92 -8.66 7.70 -12.64
N THR A 93 -9.75 8.26 -12.14
CA THR A 93 -10.84 8.83 -12.96
C THR A 93 -10.76 10.35 -13.18
N ALA A 94 -9.76 11.05 -12.63
CA ALA A 94 -9.35 12.41 -13.01
C ALA A 94 -8.17 12.89 -12.15
N TRP A 95 -7.38 13.82 -12.66
CA TRP A 95 -6.40 14.63 -11.91
C TRP A 95 -7.04 15.90 -11.37
#